data_AF-A0A968DQ42-F1
#
_entry.id   AF-A0A968DQ42-F1
#
_cell.length_a   1.000
_cell.length_b   1.000
_cell.length_c   1.000
_cell.angle_alpha   90.00
_cell.angle_beta   90.00
_cell.angle_gamma   90.00
#
_symmetry.space_group_name_H-M   'P 1'
#
loop_
_entity.id
_entity.type
_entity.pdbx_description
1 polymer ?
#
loop_
_entity_poly.entity_id
_entity_poly.type
_entity_poly.pdbx_seq_one_letter_code
_entity_poly.pdbx_strand_id
1 'polypeptide(L)' 'MAKPPVRDERLPDLELLIDEQSAKPDERNINLTAGLIEKTLAEFGIPAQVVDFQVGPTVTQF' A
#
# COMPACT_ATOMS: atom_id res chain seq x y z
N MET A 1 19.61 9.35 8.68
CA MET A 1 19.03 10.26 7.66
C MET A 1 19.29 11.69 8.12
N ALA A 2 19.80 12.56 7.25
CA ALA A 2 20.10 13.96 7.61
C ALA A 2 18.80 14.77 7.74
N LYS A 3 18.75 15.72 8.68
CA LYS A 3 17.59 16.60 8.87
C LYS A 3 17.43 17.52 7.64
N PRO A 4 16.21 17.73 7.12
CA PRO A 4 16.00 18.67 6.02
C PRO A 4 16.47 20.09 6.40
N PRO A 5 17.04 20.86 5.45
CA PRO A 5 17.38 22.25 5.67
C PRO A 5 16.12 23.09 5.95
N VAL A 6 16.31 24.22 6.64
CA VAL A 6 15.23 25.19 6.91
C VAL A 6 14.74 25.79 5.60
N ARG A 7 13.41 25.90 5.44
CA ARG A 7 12.77 26.44 4.23
C ARG A 7 13.00 27.96 4.14
N ASP A 8 13.37 28.44 2.95
CA ASP A 8 13.50 29.88 2.65
C ASP A 8 12.12 30.56 2.64
N GLU A 9 12.01 31.69 3.33
CA GLU A 9 10.77 32.47 3.48
C GLU A 9 10.22 33.04 2.16
N ARG A 10 11.07 33.13 1.13
CA ARG A 10 10.67 33.61 -0.22
C ARG A 10 9.97 32.52 -1.04
N LEU A 11 9.97 31.27 -0.57
CA LEU A 11 9.32 30.18 -1.27
C LEU A 11 7.80 30.25 -1.09
N PRO A 12 7.00 29.89 -2.12
CA PRO A 12 5.54 29.85 -2.02
C PRO A 12 5.05 28.95 -0.88
N ASP A 13 3.81 29.14 -0.42
CA ASP A 13 3.23 28.32 0.64
C ASP A 13 3.04 26.85 0.21
N LEU A 14 3.18 25.91 1.15
CA LEU A 14 2.86 24.50 0.95
C LEU A 14 1.37 24.24 0.81
N GLU A 15 0.52 25.15 1.26
CA GLU A 15 -0.94 25.08 1.06
C GLU A 15 -1.35 25.08 -0.43
N LEU A 16 -0.43 25.42 -1.33
CA LEU A 16 -0.62 25.27 -2.78
C LEU A 16 -0.56 23.80 -3.26
N LEU A 17 -0.02 22.89 -2.44
CA LEU A 17 0.02 21.48 -2.75
C LEU A 17 -1.35 20.84 -2.51
N ILE A 18 -1.66 19.84 -3.33
CA ILE A 18 -2.85 19.02 -3.12
C ILE A 18 -2.58 18.05 -1.98
N ASP A 19 -3.54 17.94 -1.06
CA ASP A 19 -3.46 17.01 0.05
C ASP A 19 -3.34 15.55 -0.41
N GLU A 20 -2.65 14.77 0.41
CA GLU A 20 -2.48 13.34 0.21
C GLU A 20 -3.85 12.65 0.28
N GLN A 21 -4.25 11.98 -0.82
CA GLN A 21 -5.43 11.13 -0.81
C GLN A 21 -5.03 9.74 -0.33
N SER A 22 -5.19 9.50 0.96
CA SER A 22 -4.99 8.17 1.53
C SER A 22 -6.21 7.29 1.22
N ALA A 23 -6.03 6.26 0.40
CA ALA A 23 -7.01 5.20 0.26
C ALA A 23 -6.78 4.16 1.38
N LYS A 24 -7.72 4.07 2.32
CA LYS A 24 -7.69 2.97 3.29
C LYS A 24 -7.97 1.65 2.56
N PRO A 25 -7.17 0.60 2.80
CA PRO A 25 -7.45 -0.71 2.25
C PRO A 25 -8.77 -1.25 2.82
N ASP A 26 -9.59 -1.82 1.95
CA ASP A 26 -10.83 -2.51 2.30
C ASP A 26 -10.53 -3.97 2.65
N GLU A 27 -10.80 -4.38 3.89
CA GLU A 27 -10.61 -5.75 4.37
C GLU A 27 -11.32 -6.78 3.49
N ARG A 28 -12.45 -6.44 2.87
CA ARG A 28 -13.16 -7.34 1.94
C ARG A 28 -12.33 -7.61 0.69
N ASN A 29 -11.71 -6.57 0.13
CA ASN A 29 -10.86 -6.71 -1.05
C ASN A 29 -9.58 -7.50 -0.73
N ILE A 30 -9.02 -7.31 0.47
CA ILE A 30 -7.87 -8.09 0.95
C ILE A 30 -8.22 -9.58 1.00
N ASN A 31 -9.30 -9.94 1.69
CA ASN A 31 -9.71 -11.34 1.84
C ASN A 31 -10.07 -12.00 0.51
N LEU A 32 -10.74 -11.27 -0.39
CA LEU A 32 -11.05 -11.75 -1.73
C LEU A 32 -9.77 -12.02 -2.54
N THR A 33 -8.81 -11.10 -2.48
CA THR A 33 -7.53 -11.22 -3.19
C THR A 33 -6.71 -12.40 -2.66
N ALA A 34 -6.65 -12.57 -1.32
CA ALA A 34 -5.99 -13.70 -0.69
C ALA A 34 -6.55 -15.04 -1.21
N GLY A 35 -7.87 -15.20 -1.23
CA GLY A 35 -8.51 -16.42 -1.75
C GLY A 35 -8.24 -16.66 -3.25
N LEU A 36 -8.13 -15.60 -4.06
CA LEU A 36 -7.74 -15.73 -5.47
C LEU A 36 -6.30 -16.22 -5.61
N ILE A 37 -5.35 -15.69 -4.82
CA ILE A 37 -3.95 -16.12 -4.83
C ILE A 37 -3.86 -17.61 -4.48
N GLU A 38 -4.48 -18.04 -3.38
CA GLU A 38 -4.48 -19.44 -2.93
C GLU A 38 -5.06 -20.37 -4.00
N LYS A 39 -6.21 -20.01 -4.58
CA LYS A 39 -6.86 -20.79 -5.63
C LYS A 39 -5.97 -20.92 -6.86
N THR A 40 -5.40 -19.81 -7.35
CA THR A 40 -4.57 -19.83 -8.55
C THR A 40 -3.30 -20.64 -8.33
N LEU A 41 -2.63 -20.52 -7.17
CA LEU A 41 -1.46 -21.33 -6.85
C LEU A 41 -1.80 -22.83 -6.78
N ALA A 42 -2.96 -23.19 -6.22
CA ALA A 42 -3.44 -24.56 -6.22
C ALA A 42 -3.70 -25.10 -7.64
N GLU A 43 -4.26 -24.30 -8.54
CA GLU A 43 -4.46 -24.65 -9.95
C GLU A 43 -3.13 -24.93 -10.70
N PHE A 44 -2.04 -24.27 -10.31
CA PHE A 44 -0.68 -24.55 -10.80
C PHE A 44 0.01 -25.74 -10.10
N GLY A 45 -0.66 -26.41 -9.17
CA GLY A 45 -0.11 -27.54 -8.41
C GLY A 45 0.76 -27.14 -7.22
N ILE A 46 0.68 -25.89 -6.77
CA ILE A 46 1.45 -25.32 -5.66
C ILE A 46 0.45 -24.88 -4.56
N PRO A 47 -0.17 -25.79 -3.79
CA PRO A 47 -1.12 -25.39 -2.75
C PRO A 47 -0.42 -24.54 -1.68
N ALA A 48 -1.00 -23.39 -1.35
CA ALA A 48 -0.50 -22.44 -0.37
C ALA A 48 -1.64 -21.78 0.39
N GLN A 49 -1.31 -21.14 1.51
CA GLN A 49 -2.25 -20.39 2.35
C GLN A 49 -1.64 -19.03 2.69
N VAL A 50 -2.43 -17.96 2.58
CA VAL A 50 -2.08 -16.62 3.03
C VAL A 50 -2.25 -16.56 4.54
N VAL A 51 -1.18 -16.22 5.26
CA VAL A 51 -1.17 -16.18 6.73
C VAL A 51 -1.17 -14.77 7.31
N ASP A 52 -0.76 -13.78 6.52
CA ASP A 52 -0.71 -12.37 6.91
C ASP A 52 -0.76 -11.48 5.66
N PHE A 53 -0.94 -10.18 5.83
CA PHE A 53 -0.81 -9.21 4.74
C PHE A 53 -0.26 -7.87 5.24
N GLN A 54 0.49 -7.18 4.38
CA GLN A 54 1.01 -5.85 4.66
C GLN A 54 0.70 -4.90 3.50
N VAL A 55 -0.14 -3.89 3.77
CA VAL A 55 -0.51 -2.87 2.78
C VAL A 55 0.53 -1.77 2.76
N GLY A 56 1.20 -1.61 1.61
CA GLY A 56 2.07 -0.49 1.33
C GLY A 56 1.38 0.60 0.49
N PRO A 57 2.08 1.71 0.19
CA PRO A 57 1.52 2.81 -0.60
C PRO A 57 1.13 2.43 -2.03
N THR A 58 1.79 1.42 -2.59
CA THR A 58 1.62 1.01 -4.00
C THR A 58 1.28 -0.46 -4.14
N VAL A 59 1.81 -1.30 -3.26
CA VAL A 59 1.65 -2.76 -3.33
C VAL A 59 1.19 -3.29 -1.98
N THR A 60 0.42 -4.38 -2.02
CA THR A 60 0.10 -5.19 -0.85
C THR A 60 0.87 -6.49 -0.93
N GLN A 61 1.59 -6.80 0.14
CA GLN A 61 2.21 -8.10 0.33
C GLN A 61 1.19 -9.04 0.98
N PHE A 62 1.08 -10.26 0.45
CA PHE A 62 0.30 -11.37 0.97
C PHE A 62 1.23 -12.56 1.23
#